data_AF-A0A0D0CQ76-F1
#
_entry.id   AF-A0A0D0CQ76-F1
#
_cell.length_a   1.000
_cell.length_b   1.000
_cell.length_c   1.000
_cell.angle_alpha   90.00
_cell.angle_beta   90.00
_cell.angle_gamma   90.00
#
_symmetry.space_group_name_H-M   'P 1'
#
loop_
_entity.id
_entity.type
_entity.pdbx_description
1 polymer ?
#
loop_
_entity_poly.entity_id
_entity_poly.type
_entity_poly.pdbx_seq_one_letter_code
_entity_poly.pdbx_strand_id
1 'polypeptide(L)'
;MAAVAVSTGAAAIYYQNSTTGDITGVGVTNAFTEGGQVWTFAPLVPSSEVRSNSPIASAALTSGTINVETHLVFVSPQNVLSEYIYKQATNEWQGGPTCNTCITSEGFAVVPDSEMLYVLVTEASAGATPTWRIGFISAGAPGTISEAVNTGNGWSVAPLSG
;
A
#
# COMPACT_ATOMS: atom_id res chain seq x y z
N MET A 1 7.27 3.58 -7.27
CA MET A 1 8.05 2.71 -6.36
C MET A 1 7.73 3.11 -4.95
N ALA A 2 7.75 2.16 -4.01
CA ALA A 2 7.57 2.41 -2.58
C ALA A 2 8.61 1.61 -1.78
N ALA A 3 8.87 1.99 -0.54
CA ALA A 3 9.72 1.23 0.36
C ALA A 3 9.19 1.29 1.78
N VAL A 4 9.41 0.22 2.53
CA VAL A 4 9.17 0.14 3.97
C VAL A 4 10.41 -0.40 4.64
N ALA A 5 10.71 0.11 5.83
CA ALA A 5 11.74 -0.44 6.70
C ALA A 5 11.19 -0.49 8.11
N VAL A 6 11.42 -1.61 8.79
CA VAL A 6 11.07 -1.77 10.20
C VAL A 6 12.32 -1.73 11.07
N SER A 7 12.15 -1.44 12.36
CA SER A 7 13.23 -1.17 13.31
C SER A 7 14.22 -2.32 13.51
N THR A 8 13.89 -3.54 13.05
CA THR A 8 14.80 -4.71 13.05
C THR A 8 15.81 -4.71 11.90
N GLY A 9 15.71 -3.77 10.96
CA GLY A 9 16.50 -3.74 9.74
C GLY A 9 15.86 -4.48 8.58
N ALA A 10 14.74 -5.18 8.78
CA ALA A 10 14.00 -5.73 7.66
C ALA A 10 13.42 -4.59 6.81
N ALA A 11 13.73 -4.62 5.51
CA ALA A 11 13.29 -3.61 4.56
C ALA A 11 12.79 -4.26 3.28
N ALA A 12 11.80 -3.64 2.65
CA ALA A 12 11.28 -4.06 1.37
C ALA A 12 11.09 -2.85 0.45
N ILE A 13 11.40 -3.04 -0.83
CA ILE A 13 11.18 -2.08 -1.90
C ILE A 13 10.19 -2.73 -2.86
N TYR A 14 9.12 -2.01 -3.17
CA TYR A 14 8.07 -2.43 -4.11
C TYR A 14 8.12 -1.55 -5.37
N TYR A 15 8.07 -2.19 -6.53
CA TYR A 15 8.15 -1.50 -7.81
C TYR A 15 7.39 -2.26 -8.89
N GLN A 16 6.95 -1.52 -9.90
CA GLN A 16 6.36 -2.12 -11.09
C GLN A 16 7.48 -2.63 -11.99
N ASN A 17 7.44 -3.89 -12.37
CA ASN A 17 8.39 -4.47 -13.30
C ASN A 17 8.12 -3.90 -14.71
N SER A 18 9.12 -3.27 -15.31
CA SER A 18 8.99 -2.64 -16.63
C SER A 18 8.77 -3.62 -17.79
N THR A 19 9.08 -4.90 -17.60
CA THR A 19 8.94 -5.92 -18.63
C THR A 19 7.57 -6.60 -18.58
N THR A 20 7.10 -6.93 -17.37
CA THR A 20 5.89 -7.74 -17.15
C THR A 20 4.70 -6.93 -16.65
N GLY A 21 4.92 -5.72 -16.13
CA GLY A 21 3.89 -4.78 -15.68
C GLY A 21 3.28 -5.09 -14.30
N ASP A 22 3.65 -6.20 -13.66
CA ASP A 22 3.25 -6.54 -12.29
C ASP A 22 3.98 -5.67 -11.26
N ILE A 23 3.40 -5.54 -10.06
CA ILE A 23 4.17 -5.06 -8.90
C ILE A 23 4.86 -6.25 -8.28
N THR A 24 6.18 -6.15 -8.16
CA THR A 24 7.03 -7.07 -7.42
C THR A 24 7.75 -6.32 -6.31
N GLY A 25 8.56 -7.04 -5.54
CA GLY A 25 9.44 -6.43 -4.56
C GLY A 25 10.73 -7.17 -4.35
N VAL A 26 11.66 -6.48 -3.70
CA VAL A 26 12.88 -7.04 -3.16
C VAL A 26 12.97 -6.65 -1.69
N GLY A 27 13.39 -7.58 -0.85
CA GLY A 27 13.56 -7.32 0.57
C GLY A 27 14.86 -7.87 1.11
N VAL A 28 15.21 -7.39 2.29
CA VAL A 28 16.33 -7.85 3.11
C VAL A 28 15.88 -8.05 4.54
N THR A 29 16.53 -8.97 5.25
CA THR A 29 16.24 -9.23 6.66
C THR A 29 17.00 -8.31 7.64
N ASN A 30 18.09 -7.65 7.21
CA ASN A 30 18.82 -6.66 8.02
C ASN A 30 19.38 -5.46 7.21
N ALA A 31 20.11 -5.73 6.12
CA ALA A 31 20.88 -4.79 5.32
C ALA A 31 21.23 -5.44 3.98
N PHE A 32 21.23 -4.64 2.90
CA PHE A 32 21.63 -5.10 1.56
C PHE A 32 23.12 -5.47 1.46
N THR A 33 23.94 -5.15 2.46
CA THR A 33 25.40 -5.26 2.42
C THR A 33 26.01 -6.16 3.49
N GLU A 34 25.25 -6.69 4.45
CA GLU A 34 25.81 -7.43 5.60
C GLU A 34 25.04 -8.73 5.88
N GLY A 35 25.30 -9.80 5.11
CA GLY A 35 24.86 -11.16 5.45
C GLY A 35 23.34 -11.40 5.54
N GLY A 36 22.51 -10.39 5.26
CA GLY A 36 21.07 -10.49 5.19
C GLY A 36 20.64 -11.36 4.02
N GLN A 37 19.57 -12.13 4.22
CA GLN A 37 18.97 -12.88 3.13
C GLN A 37 18.19 -11.90 2.25
N VAL A 38 18.65 -11.73 1.01
CA VAL A 38 17.87 -11.09 -0.04
C VAL A 38 16.76 -12.04 -0.43
N TRP A 39 15.54 -11.54 -0.49
CA TRP A 39 14.38 -12.29 -0.93
C TRP A 39 13.63 -11.48 -1.97
N THR A 40 13.16 -12.15 -3.00
CA THR A 40 12.35 -11.59 -4.08
C THR A 40 10.93 -12.10 -3.91
N PHE A 41 9.95 -11.22 -4.07
CA PHE A 41 8.57 -11.65 -4.16
C PHE A 41 8.34 -12.21 -5.58
N ALA A 42 7.58 -13.31 -5.68
CA ALA A 42 6.84 -13.60 -6.91
C ALA A 42 5.95 -12.38 -7.26
N PRO A 43 5.39 -12.27 -8.48
CA PRO A 43 4.49 -11.18 -8.82
C PRO A 43 3.46 -10.96 -7.72
N LEU A 44 3.60 -9.86 -6.98
CA LEU A 44 2.83 -9.61 -5.76
C LEU A 44 1.45 -9.09 -6.17
N VAL A 45 1.43 -8.13 -7.08
CA VAL A 45 0.20 -7.64 -7.73
C VAL A 45 0.28 -8.01 -9.21
N PRO A 46 -0.61 -8.86 -9.73
CA PRO A 46 -0.63 -9.22 -11.15
C PRO A 46 -0.77 -7.98 -12.05
N SER A 47 -0.16 -8.03 -13.23
CA SER A 47 -0.23 -6.92 -14.21
C SER A 47 -1.66 -6.63 -14.71
N SER A 48 -2.58 -7.58 -14.56
CA SER A 48 -4.01 -7.37 -14.84
C SER A 48 -4.73 -6.49 -13.81
N GLU A 49 -4.12 -6.28 -12.64
CA GLU A 49 -4.73 -5.57 -11.50
C GLU A 49 -4.09 -4.22 -11.22
N VAL A 50 -2.90 -3.95 -11.76
CA VAL A 50 -2.20 -2.67 -11.63
C VAL A 50 -2.15 -1.95 -12.98
N ARG A 51 -2.41 -0.64 -12.97
CA ARG A 51 -2.28 0.21 -14.15
C ARG A 51 -0.82 0.29 -14.62
N SER A 52 -0.58 0.45 -15.92
CA SER A 52 0.77 0.79 -16.41
C SER A 52 1.22 2.13 -15.81
N ASN A 53 2.46 2.20 -15.33
CA ASN A 53 3.03 3.36 -14.64
C ASN A 53 2.20 3.81 -13.43
N SER A 54 1.63 2.84 -12.70
CA SER A 54 0.84 3.16 -11.51
C SER A 54 1.71 3.78 -10.42
N PRO A 55 1.27 4.86 -9.74
CA PRO A 55 1.92 5.26 -8.51
C PRO A 55 1.77 4.14 -7.47
N ILE A 56 2.81 3.95 -6.66
CA ILE A 56 2.87 2.89 -5.65
C ILE A 56 3.26 3.56 -4.34
N ALA A 57 2.49 3.31 -3.28
CA ALA A 57 2.79 3.77 -1.94
C ALA A 57 2.71 2.59 -0.96
N SER A 58 3.48 2.62 0.13
CA SER A 58 3.42 1.58 1.14
C SER A 58 3.67 2.14 2.52
N ALA A 59 2.98 1.58 3.51
CA ALA A 59 3.20 1.85 4.93
C ALA A 59 3.09 0.53 5.70
N ALA A 60 3.84 0.44 6.79
CA ALA A 60 3.87 -0.72 7.66
C ALA A 60 3.51 -0.32 9.08
N LEU A 61 2.65 -1.11 9.70
CA LEU A 61 2.32 -1.07 11.11
C LEU A 61 3.25 -2.00 11.87
N THR A 62 3.90 -1.50 12.91
CA THR A 62 4.82 -2.30 13.72
C THR A 62 4.40 -2.36 15.17
N SER A 63 4.60 -3.53 15.80
CA SER A 63 4.51 -3.71 17.24
C SER A 63 5.89 -4.09 17.76
N GLY A 64 6.58 -3.09 18.33
CA GLY A 64 8.00 -3.18 18.65
C GLY A 64 8.85 -3.43 17.41
N THR A 65 9.43 -4.62 17.32
CA THR A 65 10.30 -5.08 16.23
C THR A 65 9.57 -5.85 15.12
N ILE A 66 8.29 -6.15 15.32
CA ILE A 66 7.52 -7.02 14.43
C ILE A 66 6.71 -6.15 13.47
N ASN A 67 6.83 -6.42 12.16
CA ASN A 67 5.88 -5.91 11.17
C ASN A 67 4.55 -6.66 11.35
N VAL A 68 3.50 -5.98 11.78
CA VAL A 68 2.18 -6.56 12.02
C VAL A 68 1.38 -6.58 10.72
N GLU A 69 1.43 -5.48 9.97
CA GLU A 69 0.61 -5.29 8.78
C GLU A 69 1.30 -4.33 7.80
N THR A 70 1.38 -4.68 6.53
CA THR A 70 1.86 -3.77 5.47
C THR A 70 0.75 -3.52 4.47
N HIS A 71 0.47 -2.24 4.20
CA HIS A 71 -0.40 -1.85 3.10
C HIS A 71 0.46 -1.47 1.90
N LEU A 72 0.15 -2.01 0.74
CA LEU A 72 0.73 -1.65 -0.55
C LEU A 72 -0.39 -1.13 -1.44
N VAL A 73 -0.38 0.18 -1.67
CA VAL A 73 -1.45 0.91 -2.36
C VAL A 73 -0.97 1.28 -3.76
N PHE A 74 -1.87 1.16 -4.72
CA PHE A 74 -1.64 1.47 -6.13
C PHE A 74 -2.96 1.86 -6.82
N VAL A 75 -2.88 2.21 -8.09
CA VAL A 75 -4.04 2.47 -8.96
C VAL A 75 -4.22 1.32 -9.95
N SER A 76 -5.44 0.79 -10.04
CA SER A 76 -5.81 -0.29 -10.97
C SER A 76 -6.00 0.22 -12.42
N PRO A 77 -6.07 -0.66 -13.44
CA PRO A 77 -6.31 -0.25 -14.82
C PRO A 77 -7.61 0.54 -15.03
N GLN A 78 -8.60 0.36 -14.14
CA GLN A 78 -9.86 1.10 -14.17
C GLN A 78 -9.79 2.46 -13.45
N ASN A 79 -8.59 2.91 -13.08
CA ASN A 79 -8.35 4.09 -12.25
C ASN A 79 -9.08 4.03 -10.90
N VAL A 80 -9.10 2.86 -10.27
CA VAL A 80 -9.62 2.67 -8.91
C VAL A 80 -8.45 2.59 -7.94
N LEU A 81 -8.58 3.25 -6.80
CA LEU A 81 -7.63 3.13 -5.70
C LEU A 81 -7.69 1.70 -5.16
N SER A 82 -6.57 1.01 -5.17
CA SER A 82 -6.50 -0.43 -4.86
C SER A 82 -5.34 -0.73 -3.95
N GLU A 83 -5.45 -1.83 -3.21
CA GLU A 83 -4.38 -2.24 -2.31
C GLU A 83 -4.24 -3.76 -2.19
N TYR A 84 -3.05 -4.15 -1.76
CA TYR A 84 -2.73 -5.45 -1.21
C TYR A 84 -2.26 -5.26 0.23
N ILE A 85 -2.73 -6.12 1.13
CA ILE A 85 -2.42 -6.07 2.56
C ILE A 85 -1.65 -7.34 2.95
N TYR A 86 -0.46 -7.20 3.50
CA TYR A 86 0.22 -8.28 4.21
C TYR A 86 -0.20 -8.28 5.66
N LYS A 87 -0.54 -9.45 6.22
CA LYS A 87 -0.80 -9.61 7.66
C LYS A 87 0.13 -10.64 8.26
N GLN A 88 0.84 -10.27 9.32
CA GLN A 88 1.74 -11.18 10.03
C GLN A 88 1.01 -12.39 10.62
N ALA A 89 -0.25 -12.20 11.05
CA ALA A 89 -1.06 -13.27 11.64
C ALA A 89 -1.31 -14.46 10.68
N THR A 90 -1.41 -14.19 9.37
CA THR A 90 -1.58 -15.22 8.34
C THR A 90 -0.30 -15.46 7.54
N ASN A 91 0.69 -14.57 7.66
CA ASN A 91 1.91 -14.53 6.86
C ASN A 91 1.64 -14.53 5.34
N GLU A 92 0.56 -13.86 4.92
CA GLU A 92 0.08 -13.86 3.55
C GLU A 92 -0.31 -12.45 3.10
N TRP A 93 -0.16 -12.21 1.81
CA TRP A 93 -0.73 -11.05 1.14
C TRP A 93 -2.17 -11.33 0.72
N GLN A 94 -3.05 -10.37 1.00
CA GLN A 94 -4.46 -10.39 0.66
C GLN A 94 -4.73 -9.23 -0.28
N GLY A 95 -5.38 -9.48 -1.41
CA GLY A 95 -5.60 -8.46 -2.42
C GLY A 95 -6.54 -8.92 -3.52
N GLY A 96 -6.66 -8.06 -4.53
CA GLY A 96 -7.46 -8.30 -5.71
C GLY A 96 -8.97 -8.26 -5.50
N PRO A 97 -9.75 -8.67 -6.51
CA PRO A 97 -11.20 -8.44 -6.57
C PRO A 97 -12.01 -9.08 -5.44
N THR A 98 -11.44 -10.07 -4.75
CA THR A 98 -12.10 -10.79 -3.65
C THR A 98 -11.73 -10.26 -2.26
N CYS A 99 -10.80 -9.29 -2.17
CA CYS A 99 -10.41 -8.72 -0.89
C CYS A 99 -11.44 -7.69 -0.41
N ASN A 100 -12.46 -8.17 0.29
CA ASN A 100 -13.53 -7.31 0.82
C ASN A 100 -13.06 -6.33 1.90
N THR A 101 -11.92 -6.61 2.54
CA THR A 101 -11.31 -5.73 3.56
C THR A 101 -10.37 -4.70 2.96
N CYS A 102 -10.02 -4.82 1.67
CA CYS A 102 -9.11 -3.92 0.99
C CYS A 102 -9.88 -2.69 0.49
N ILE A 103 -9.25 -1.52 0.47
CA ILE A 103 -9.81 -0.27 -0.09
C ILE A 103 -10.28 -0.42 -1.54
N THR A 104 -9.75 -1.41 -2.27
CA THR A 104 -10.20 -1.79 -3.61
C THR A 104 -11.72 -1.98 -3.69
N SER A 105 -12.35 -2.54 -2.64
CA SER A 105 -13.79 -2.82 -2.61
C SER A 105 -14.65 -1.55 -2.49
N GLU A 106 -14.08 -0.44 -2.02
CA GLU A 106 -14.76 0.85 -1.89
C GLU A 106 -15.00 1.54 -3.25
N GLY A 107 -14.22 1.16 -4.27
CA GLY A 107 -14.40 1.68 -5.63
C GLY A 107 -14.05 3.16 -5.78
N PHE A 108 -13.19 3.72 -4.93
CA PHE A 108 -12.80 5.12 -5.01
C PHE A 108 -12.06 5.40 -6.34
N ALA A 109 -12.69 6.22 -7.18
CA ALA A 109 -12.15 6.60 -8.47
C ALA A 109 -11.04 7.65 -8.33
N VAL A 110 -9.93 7.40 -9.01
CA VAL A 110 -8.75 8.25 -9.09
C VAL A 110 -8.77 9.00 -10.42
N VAL A 111 -8.31 10.26 -10.43
CA VAL A 111 -8.11 10.99 -11.70
C VAL A 111 -7.11 10.23 -12.57
N PRO A 112 -7.45 9.94 -13.85
CA PRO A 112 -6.52 9.29 -14.77
C PRO A 112 -5.20 10.04 -14.82
N ASP A 113 -4.10 9.28 -14.87
CA ASP A 113 -2.72 9.77 -15.00
C ASP A 113 -2.21 10.59 -13.81
N SER A 114 -2.95 10.66 -12.71
CA SER A 114 -2.43 11.17 -11.44
C SER A 114 -1.31 10.29 -10.92
N GLU A 115 -0.16 10.90 -10.63
CA GLU A 115 0.97 10.27 -9.93
C GLU A 115 0.93 10.50 -8.41
N MET A 116 0.01 11.34 -7.93
CA MET A 116 -0.11 11.63 -6.50
C MET A 116 -0.72 10.45 -5.75
N LEU A 117 0.09 9.83 -4.90
CA LEU A 117 -0.33 8.77 -3.98
C LEU A 117 0.56 8.79 -2.73
N TYR A 118 -0.05 8.73 -1.54
CA TYR A 118 0.66 8.38 -0.31
C TYR A 118 -0.21 7.47 0.56
N VAL A 119 0.42 6.74 1.46
CA VAL A 119 -0.26 6.03 2.54
C VAL A 119 0.47 6.30 3.85
N LEU A 120 -0.29 6.55 4.90
CA LEU A 120 0.18 6.79 6.25
C LEU A 120 -0.58 5.90 7.22
N VAL A 121 0.09 5.49 8.28
CA VAL A 121 -0.52 4.77 9.41
C VAL A 121 -0.10 5.44 10.71
N THR A 122 -1.05 5.56 11.63
CA THR A 122 -0.81 6.09 12.97
C THR A 122 -1.56 5.26 14.00
N GLU A 123 -0.95 5.07 15.17
CA GLU A 123 -1.60 4.47 16.35
C GLU A 123 -1.47 5.44 17.53
N ALA A 124 -2.55 5.61 18.30
CA ALA A 124 -2.52 6.47 19.49
C ALA A 124 -1.64 5.89 20.61
N SER A 125 -1.55 4.55 20.66
CA SER A 125 -0.69 3.78 21.55
C SER A 125 -0.49 2.38 20.96
N ALA A 126 0.57 1.68 21.34
CA ALA A 126 0.82 0.31 20.86
C ALA A 126 -0.41 -0.60 21.08
N GLY A 127 -0.94 -1.19 20.01
CA GLY A 127 -2.12 -2.06 20.04
C GLY A 127 -3.47 -1.34 20.03
N ALA A 128 -3.49 -0.01 19.94
CA ALA A 128 -4.72 0.73 19.62
C ALA A 128 -5.13 0.46 18.16
N THR A 129 -6.41 0.63 17.84
CA THR A 129 -6.86 0.56 16.45
C THR A 129 -6.11 1.58 15.59
N PRO A 130 -5.38 1.14 14.54
CA PRO A 130 -4.64 2.06 13.69
C PRO A 130 -5.58 2.93 12.86
N THR A 131 -5.15 4.15 12.60
CA THR A 131 -5.75 5.02 11.59
C THR A 131 -4.91 4.97 10.33
N TRP A 132 -5.48 4.44 9.26
CA TRP A 132 -4.90 4.43 7.92
C TRP A 132 -5.42 5.63 7.13
N ARG A 133 -4.52 6.29 6.39
CA ARG A 133 -4.82 7.44 5.54
C ARG A 133 -4.16 7.25 4.20
N ILE A 134 -4.93 7.33 3.12
CA ILE A 134 -4.45 7.20 1.75
C ILE A 134 -4.82 8.46 0.98
N GLY A 135 -3.81 9.23 0.59
CA GLY A 135 -4.01 10.44 -0.19
C GLY A 135 -3.85 10.21 -1.68
N PHE A 136 -4.76 10.74 -2.48
CA PHE A 136 -4.80 10.62 -3.94
C PHE A 136 -5.59 11.78 -4.56
N ILE A 137 -5.54 11.96 -5.88
CA ILE A 137 -6.46 12.89 -6.56
C ILE A 137 -7.73 12.14 -6.93
N SER A 138 -8.84 12.41 -6.22
CA SER A 138 -10.13 11.78 -6.50
C SER A 138 -10.77 12.35 -7.76
N ALA A 139 -11.39 11.48 -8.56
CA ALA A 139 -12.20 11.92 -9.70
C ALA A 139 -13.43 12.77 -9.28
N GLY A 140 -13.91 12.62 -8.04
CA GLY A 140 -15.01 13.42 -7.48
C GLY A 140 -14.60 14.81 -6.99
N ALA A 141 -13.30 15.05 -6.79
CA ALA A 141 -12.75 16.36 -6.44
C ALA A 141 -11.42 16.60 -7.19
N PRO A 142 -11.44 16.74 -8.53
CA PRO A 142 -10.23 16.94 -9.31
C PRO A 142 -9.49 18.24 -8.91
N GLY A 143 -8.16 18.22 -9.02
CA GLY A 143 -7.32 19.40 -8.76
C GLY A 143 -6.99 19.65 -7.27
N THR A 144 -7.46 18.79 -6.37
CA THR A 144 -7.04 18.77 -4.96
C THR A 144 -6.74 17.34 -4.49
N ILE A 145 -5.96 17.21 -3.42
CA ILE A 145 -5.74 15.93 -2.75
C ILE A 145 -7.00 15.59 -1.98
N SER A 146 -7.49 14.37 -2.15
CA SER A 146 -8.48 13.75 -1.27
C SER A 146 -7.78 12.70 -0.41
N GLU A 147 -8.29 12.47 0.79
CA GLU A 147 -7.79 11.44 1.69
C GLU A 147 -8.89 10.42 1.98
N ALA A 148 -8.61 9.15 1.70
CA ALA A 148 -9.39 8.03 2.20
C ALA A 148 -8.87 7.65 3.59
N VAL A 149 -9.75 7.66 4.59
CA VAL A 149 -9.40 7.45 6.00
C VAL A 149 -10.17 6.26 6.56
N ASN A 150 -9.46 5.35 7.22
CA ASN A 150 -10.03 4.24 7.97
C ASN A 150 -9.56 4.29 9.42
N THR A 151 -10.51 4.46 10.34
CA THR A 151 -10.28 4.51 11.80
C THR A 151 -10.77 3.23 12.51
N GLY A 152 -10.95 2.14 11.78
CA GLY A 152 -11.53 0.88 12.26
C GLY A 152 -13.02 0.68 11.98
N ASN A 153 -13.71 1.69 11.42
CA ASN A 153 -15.15 1.65 11.12
C ASN A 153 -15.45 1.65 9.61
N GLY A 154 -14.48 1.25 8.79
CA GLY A 154 -14.55 1.33 7.33
C GLY A 154 -13.89 2.60 6.77
N TRP A 155 -13.93 2.73 5.45
CA TRP A 155 -13.30 3.84 4.75
C TRP A 155 -14.26 5.00 4.54
N SER A 156 -13.73 6.22 4.63
CA SER A 156 -14.41 7.46 4.25
C SER A 156 -13.48 8.30 3.41
N VAL A 157 -14.00 9.06 2.44
CA VAL A 157 -13.18 9.91 1.56
C VAL A 157 -13.64 11.36 1.62
N ALA A 158 -12.69 12.29 1.73
CA ALA A 158 -12.96 13.72 1.66
C ALA A 158 -11.79 14.48 1.03
N PRO A 159 -12.02 15.63 0.39
CA PRO A 159 -10.97 16.55 0.02
C PRO A 159 -10.17 17.00 1.25
N LEU A 160 -8.85 17.03 1.13
CA LEU A 160 -7.97 17.54 2.17
C LEU A 160 -8.20 19.04 2.32
N SER A 161 -8.59 19.46 3.52
CA SER A 161 -8.72 20.87 3.91
C SER A 161 -7.83 21.13 5.12
N GLY A 162 -7.11 22.25 5.10
CA GLY A 162 -6.25 22.70 6.19
C GLY A 162 -6.99 23.60 7.18
#